data_AF-A0A1C5W4L8-F1
#
_entry.id   AF-A0A1C5W4L8-F1
#
_cell.length_a   1.000
_cell.length_b   1.000
_cell.length_c   1.000
_cell.angle_alpha   90.00
_cell.angle_beta   90.00
_cell.angle_gamma   90.00
#
_symmetry.space_group_name_H-M   'P 1'
#
loop_
_entity.id
_entity.type
_entity.pdbx_description
1 polymer ?
#
loop_
_entity_poly.entity_id
_entity_poly.type
_entity_poly.pdbx_seq_one_letter_code
_entity_poly.pdbx_strand_id
1 'polypeptide(L)'
;MAIKLHTIGQIEHGVYPYENAVASADTFNGAFGDVSSGKFTVGEKKAKAIMQIERGDDEYMPTYPIRKDEQVRVINLEKLDGEIIEVYGDELPTTVAVGNKLESDATGNLVTGASAAPYLEVTKVIGNHLGVEVKVVAK
;
A
#
# COMPACT_ATOMS: atom_id res chain seq x y z
N MET A 1 8.10 -3.03 6.66
CA MET A 1 7.14 -1.91 6.46
C MET A 1 6.87 -1.78 4.97
N ALA A 2 5.60 -1.90 4.56
CA ALA A 2 5.17 -2.03 3.17
C ALA A 2 5.08 -0.72 2.36
N ILE A 3 4.47 0.32 2.94
CA ILE A 3 4.27 1.62 2.28
C ILE A 3 4.94 2.70 3.12
N LYS A 4 5.64 3.62 2.47
CA LYS A 4 6.35 4.72 3.13
C LYS A 4 6.17 6.03 2.38
N LEU A 5 5.92 7.11 3.12
CA LEU A 5 5.86 8.46 2.57
C LEU A 5 7.28 8.94 2.21
N HIS A 6 7.40 9.63 1.08
CA HIS A 6 8.69 10.00 0.50
C HIS A 6 9.35 11.20 1.19
N THR A 7 8.59 12.11 1.80
CA THR A 7 9.14 13.32 2.45
C THR A 7 8.56 13.59 3.84
N ILE A 8 9.35 14.27 4.68
CA ILE A 8 8.91 14.74 6.01
C ILE A 8 7.75 15.75 5.89
N GLY A 9 7.70 16.56 4.82
CA GLY A 9 6.61 17.50 4.59
C GLY A 9 5.24 16.83 4.44
N GLN A 10 5.17 15.62 3.87
CA GLN A 10 3.93 14.84 3.78
C GLN A 10 3.41 14.43 5.18
N ILE A 11 4.32 14.28 6.14
CA ILE A 11 4.03 13.95 7.55
C ILE A 11 3.64 15.23 8.32
N GLU A 12 4.38 16.32 8.18
CA GLU A 12 4.21 17.53 9.00
C GLU A 12 3.03 18.42 8.58
N HIS A 13 2.62 18.40 7.31
CA HIS A 13 1.53 19.25 6.81
C HIS A 13 0.13 18.63 6.92
N GLY A 14 -0.04 17.60 7.75
CA GLY A 14 -1.37 17.07 8.09
C GLY A 14 -2.06 16.30 6.95
N VAL A 15 -1.34 15.95 5.88
CA VAL A 15 -1.81 15.00 4.86
C VAL A 15 -1.64 13.59 5.42
N TYR A 16 -2.32 13.31 6.52
CA TYR A 16 -2.45 11.97 7.06
C TYR A 16 -3.77 11.40 6.59
N PRO A 17 -3.83 10.76 5.41
CA PRO A 17 -5.07 10.19 4.91
C PRO A 17 -5.35 8.86 5.59
N TYR A 18 -5.07 8.75 6.90
CA TYR A 18 -5.25 7.54 7.65
C TYR A 18 -6.66 7.44 8.17
N GLU A 19 -7.25 6.26 8.03
CA GLU A 19 -8.46 5.85 8.73
C GLU A 19 -8.17 4.57 9.53
N ASN A 20 -8.82 4.44 10.69
CA ASN A 20 -8.76 3.21 11.47
C ASN A 20 -9.81 2.24 10.97
N ALA A 21 -9.44 0.96 10.91
CA ALA A 21 -10.37 -0.11 10.59
C ALA A 21 -10.00 -1.38 11.34
N VAL A 22 -10.85 -2.40 11.22
CA VAL A 22 -10.61 -3.75 11.71
C VAL A 22 -10.49 -4.70 10.53
N ALA A 23 -9.46 -5.55 10.51
CA ALA A 23 -9.27 -6.53 9.43
C ALA A 23 -10.44 -7.54 9.42
N SER A 24 -11.14 -7.66 8.28
CA SER A 24 -12.30 -8.59 8.16
C SER A 24 -11.91 -10.06 8.04
N ALA A 25 -10.66 -10.32 7.65
CA ALA A 25 -10.04 -11.63 7.47
C ALA A 25 -8.53 -11.51 7.72
N ASP A 26 -7.83 -12.64 7.78
CA ASP A 26 -6.37 -12.65 7.80
C ASP A 26 -5.84 -11.99 6.53
N THR A 27 -4.85 -11.12 6.69
CA THR A 27 -4.26 -10.29 5.65
C THR A 27 -2.82 -9.93 6.03
N PHE A 28 -2.26 -8.89 5.45
CA PHE A 28 -0.87 -8.48 5.68
C PHE A 28 -0.72 -6.96 5.63
N ASN A 29 0.36 -6.45 6.23
CA ASN A 29 0.73 -5.05 6.14
C ASN A 29 1.10 -4.72 4.69
N GLY A 30 0.55 -3.65 4.10
CA GLY A 30 0.71 -3.34 2.67
C GLY A 30 -0.45 -3.79 1.80
N ALA A 31 -1.34 -4.67 2.29
CA ALA A 31 -2.46 -5.16 1.49
C ALA A 31 -3.38 -4.02 1.07
N PHE A 32 -3.77 -4.02 -0.21
CA PHE A 32 -4.70 -3.06 -0.79
C PHE A 32 -6.14 -3.54 -0.67
N GLY A 33 -7.04 -2.61 -0.37
CA GLY A 33 -8.42 -2.93 -0.03
C GLY A 33 -9.29 -1.70 0.15
N ASP A 34 -10.43 -1.89 0.79
CA ASP A 34 -11.35 -0.81 1.11
C ASP A 34 -11.79 -0.88 2.57
N VAL A 35 -12.22 0.27 3.09
CA VAL A 35 -12.81 0.40 4.42
C VAL A 35 -14.27 0.74 4.28
N SER A 36 -15.13 -0.15 4.77
CA SER A 36 -16.57 0.07 4.86
C SER A 36 -17.05 -0.26 6.27
N SER A 37 -17.83 0.64 6.87
CA SER A 37 -18.37 0.47 8.22
C SER A 37 -17.30 0.12 9.27
N GLY A 38 -16.10 0.72 9.14
CA GLY A 38 -14.97 0.49 10.03
C GLY A 38 -14.26 -0.85 9.85
N LYS A 39 -14.55 -1.61 8.79
CA LYS A 39 -13.89 -2.87 8.47
C LYS A 39 -13.08 -2.78 7.18
N PHE A 40 -11.85 -3.29 7.23
CA PHE A 40 -10.97 -3.40 6.08
C PHE A 40 -11.17 -4.74 5.37
N THR A 41 -11.26 -4.71 4.06
CA THR A 41 -11.36 -5.90 3.20
C THR A 41 -10.49 -5.70 1.97
N VAL A 42 -9.64 -6.68 1.66
CA VAL A 42 -8.82 -6.67 0.44
C VAL A 42 -9.67 -6.66 -0.82
N GLY A 43 -9.14 -6.13 -1.92
CA GLY A 43 -9.84 -6.20 -3.20
C GLY A 43 -9.10 -5.56 -4.36
N GLU A 44 -9.66 -5.79 -5.55
CA GLU A 44 -9.10 -5.32 -6.82
C GLU A 44 -9.26 -3.81 -7.01
N LYS A 45 -8.26 -3.20 -7.64
CA LYS A 45 -8.28 -1.81 -8.12
C LYS A 45 -8.66 -0.82 -7.03
N LYS A 46 -8.06 -1.00 -5.85
CA LYS A 46 -8.33 -0.19 -4.67
C LYS A 46 -7.28 0.89 -4.47
N ALA A 47 -7.72 2.00 -3.90
CA ALA A 47 -6.88 3.16 -3.58
C ALA A 47 -6.54 3.26 -2.09
N LYS A 48 -6.85 2.25 -1.28
CA LYS A 48 -6.49 2.22 0.13
C LYS A 48 -5.64 1.00 0.43
N ALA A 49 -4.73 1.13 1.39
CA ALA A 49 -3.85 0.05 1.79
C ALA A 49 -3.57 0.08 3.29
N ILE A 50 -3.26 -1.07 3.87
CA ILE A 50 -2.83 -1.11 5.27
C ILE A 50 -1.41 -0.55 5.37
N MET A 51 -1.21 0.40 6.27
CA MET A 51 0.10 0.95 6.62
C MET A 51 0.25 0.95 8.14
N GLN A 52 0.68 -0.18 8.68
CA GLN A 52 0.99 -0.37 10.08
C GLN A 52 2.49 -0.23 10.35
N ILE A 53 2.78 0.25 11.56
CA ILE A 53 4.12 0.17 12.14
C ILE A 53 4.27 -1.24 12.69
N GLU A 54 5.21 -2.01 12.15
CA GLU A 54 5.53 -3.37 12.59
C GLU A 54 6.03 -3.33 14.04
N ARG A 55 5.59 -4.29 14.87
CA ARG A 55 5.96 -4.38 16.28
C ARG A 55 6.03 -5.84 16.73
N GLY A 56 6.90 -6.13 17.69
CA GLY A 56 6.95 -7.44 18.35
C GLY A 56 7.77 -8.47 17.57
N ASP A 57 7.51 -9.75 17.81
CA ASP A 57 8.32 -10.86 17.29
C ASP A 57 8.28 -10.99 15.75
N ASP A 58 7.26 -10.42 15.11
CA ASP A 58 7.07 -10.42 13.65
C ASP A 58 7.72 -9.19 12.97
N GLU A 59 8.41 -8.33 13.73
CA GLU A 59 9.17 -7.21 13.17
C GLU A 59 10.25 -7.73 12.19
N TYR A 60 10.41 -7.06 11.05
CA TYR A 60 11.37 -7.43 9.98
C TYR A 60 11.03 -8.69 9.19
N MET A 61 9.84 -9.27 9.35
CA MET A 61 9.38 -10.31 8.42
C MET A 61 9.24 -9.74 6.99
N PRO A 62 9.56 -10.53 5.94
CA PRO A 62 9.36 -10.11 4.55
C PRO A 62 7.93 -9.64 4.25
N THR A 63 6.95 -10.34 4.83
CA THR A 63 5.54 -9.96 4.86
C THR A 63 5.06 -10.00 6.31
N TYR A 64 4.60 -8.86 6.84
CA TYR A 64 4.07 -8.80 8.21
C TYR A 64 2.60 -9.25 8.23
N PRO A 65 2.26 -10.37 8.89
CA PRO A 65 0.89 -10.89 8.92
C PRO A 65 -0.02 -10.03 9.81
N ILE A 66 -1.29 -9.92 9.43
CA ILE A 66 -2.33 -9.25 10.20
C ILE A 66 -3.49 -10.22 10.34
N ARG A 67 -3.87 -10.56 11.58
CA ARG A 67 -4.96 -11.50 11.80
C ARG A 67 -6.30 -10.80 11.69
N LYS A 68 -7.32 -11.58 11.36
CA LYS A 68 -8.71 -11.16 11.45
C LYS A 68 -9.00 -10.54 12.82
N ASP A 69 -9.83 -9.51 12.82
CA ASP A 69 -10.29 -8.75 13.99
C ASP A 69 -9.19 -7.89 14.65
N GLU A 70 -7.98 -7.82 14.08
CA GLU A 70 -6.96 -6.86 14.50
C GLU A 70 -7.24 -5.44 14.00
N GLN A 71 -6.83 -4.45 14.81
CA GLN A 71 -6.90 -3.04 14.44
C GLN A 71 -5.83 -2.73 13.40
N VAL A 72 -6.24 -2.05 12.33
CA VAL A 72 -5.37 -1.63 11.24
C VAL A 72 -5.46 -0.13 11.00
N ARG A 73 -4.32 0.47 10.70
CA ARG A 73 -4.22 1.81 10.13
C ARG A 73 -4.21 1.68 8.61
N VAL A 74 -5.15 2.36 7.95
CA VAL A 74 -5.33 2.29 6.51
C VAL A 74 -5.04 3.64 5.89
N ILE A 75 -4.13 3.70 4.93
CA ILE A 75 -3.83 4.90 4.15
C ILE A 75 -4.80 5.01 2.97
N ASN A 76 -5.37 6.21 2.73
CA ASN A 76 -6.13 6.51 1.52
C ASN A 76 -5.28 7.29 0.51
N LEU A 77 -4.89 6.61 -0.56
CA LEU A 77 -4.03 7.16 -1.62
C LEU A 77 -4.74 8.18 -2.51
N GLU A 78 -6.08 8.26 -2.51
CA GLU A 78 -6.80 9.31 -3.24
C GLU A 78 -6.46 10.73 -2.76
N LYS A 79 -5.99 10.86 -1.51
CA LYS A 79 -5.53 12.12 -0.95
C LYS A 79 -4.05 12.41 -1.24
N LEU A 80 -3.36 11.48 -1.89
CA LEU A 80 -1.96 11.58 -2.30
C LEU A 80 -1.84 11.61 -3.82
N ASP A 81 -2.92 11.92 -4.54
CA ASP A 81 -2.90 11.98 -6.00
C ASP A 81 -1.79 12.91 -6.52
N GLY A 82 -0.95 12.39 -7.42
CA GLY A 82 0.20 13.09 -7.96
C GLY A 82 1.47 13.05 -7.09
N GLU A 83 1.38 12.62 -5.84
CA GLU A 83 2.51 12.51 -4.92
C GLU A 83 3.38 11.28 -5.19
N ILE A 84 4.63 11.34 -4.75
CA ILE A 84 5.54 10.20 -4.74
C ILE A 84 5.50 9.52 -3.37
N ILE A 85 5.41 8.19 -3.39
CA ILE A 85 5.56 7.31 -2.22
C ILE A 85 6.53 6.17 -2.55
N GLU A 86 7.01 5.49 -1.52
CA GLU A 86 7.80 4.27 -1.65
C GLU A 86 6.95 3.06 -1.24
N VAL A 87 7.05 1.97 -2.01
CA VAL A 87 6.44 0.67 -1.69
C VAL A 87 7.57 -0.37 -1.62
N TYR A 88 7.51 -1.27 -0.65
CA TYR A 88 8.51 -2.29 -0.36
C TYR A 88 7.81 -3.59 0.04
N GLY A 89 8.48 -4.73 -0.14
CA GLY A 89 7.99 -6.02 0.36
C GLY A 89 7.55 -6.98 -0.74
N ASP A 90 7.08 -8.16 -0.33
CA ASP A 90 6.72 -9.26 -1.22
C ASP A 90 5.43 -9.00 -2.01
N GLU A 91 4.65 -7.98 -1.64
CA GLU A 91 3.45 -7.57 -2.35
C GLU A 91 3.73 -6.93 -3.71
N LEU A 92 5.01 -6.61 -4.00
CA LEU A 92 5.44 -6.10 -5.29
C LEU A 92 5.64 -7.22 -6.31
N PRO A 93 5.30 -7.01 -7.59
CA PRO A 93 5.65 -7.95 -8.65
C PRO A 93 7.16 -8.14 -8.76
N THR A 94 7.61 -9.38 -8.87
CA THR A 94 9.04 -9.73 -9.01
C THR A 94 9.70 -9.17 -10.27
N THR A 95 8.92 -8.80 -11.29
CA THR A 95 9.38 -8.24 -12.57
C THR A 95 9.06 -6.75 -12.72
N VAL A 96 8.85 -6.04 -11.62
CA VAL A 96 8.48 -4.61 -11.66
C VAL A 96 9.57 -3.76 -12.32
N ALA A 97 9.17 -2.90 -13.23
CA ALA A 97 10.07 -1.99 -13.96
C ALA A 97 9.54 -0.56 -13.97
N VAL A 98 10.44 0.41 -14.18
CA VAL A 98 10.07 1.82 -14.37
C VAL A 98 9.05 1.96 -15.51
N GLY A 99 8.01 2.77 -15.28
CA GLY A 99 6.88 2.97 -16.18
C GLY A 99 5.78 1.91 -16.07
N ASN A 100 5.97 0.86 -15.25
CA ASN A 100 4.85 -0.04 -14.93
C ASN A 100 3.77 0.70 -14.16
N LYS A 101 2.51 0.38 -14.48
CA LYS A 101 1.34 0.83 -13.76
C LYS A 101 0.81 -0.33 -12.93
N LEU A 102 0.88 -0.18 -11.61
CA LEU A 102 0.50 -1.21 -10.65
C LEU A 102 -0.92 -0.96 -10.14
N GLU A 103 -1.73 -2.00 -10.11
CA GLU A 103 -3.05 -2.00 -9.45
C GLU A 103 -3.13 -3.16 -8.46
N SER A 104 -4.05 -3.10 -7.51
CA SER A 104 -4.27 -4.22 -6.60
C SER A 104 -5.08 -5.33 -7.25
N ASP A 105 -4.74 -6.57 -6.96
CA ASP A 105 -5.53 -7.75 -7.30
C ASP A 105 -6.55 -8.11 -6.19
N ALA A 106 -7.29 -9.21 -6.36
CA ALA A 106 -8.33 -9.64 -5.41
C ALA A 106 -7.79 -10.01 -4.03
N THR A 107 -6.49 -10.25 -3.92
CA THR A 107 -5.79 -10.60 -2.67
C THR A 107 -5.16 -9.39 -1.99
N GLY A 108 -5.18 -8.22 -2.65
CA GLY A 108 -4.57 -6.99 -2.16
C GLY A 108 -3.09 -6.85 -2.49
N ASN A 109 -2.53 -7.75 -3.32
CA ASN A 109 -1.16 -7.62 -3.85
C ASN A 109 -1.13 -6.67 -5.05
N LEU A 110 0.03 -6.10 -5.35
CA LEU A 110 0.19 -5.27 -6.55
C LEU A 110 0.53 -6.16 -7.76
N VAL A 111 -0.13 -5.87 -8.88
CA VAL A 111 0.12 -6.50 -10.18
C VAL A 111 0.32 -5.42 -11.25
N THR A 112 1.13 -5.72 -12.27
CA THR A 112 1.33 -4.81 -13.41
C THR A 112 0.15 -4.86 -14.37
N GLY A 113 -0.11 -3.76 -15.08
CA GLY A 113 -1.02 -3.73 -16.21
C GLY A 113 -2.27 -2.89 -16.00
N ALA A 114 -2.25 -1.98 -15.02
CA ALA A 114 -3.36 -1.08 -14.78
C ALA A 114 -3.67 -0.24 -16.04
N SER A 115 -4.95 -0.23 -16.42
CA SER A 115 -5.44 0.46 -17.63
C SER A 115 -6.19 1.76 -17.33
N ALA A 116 -6.61 1.95 -16.08
CA ALA A 116 -7.30 3.13 -15.58
C ALA A 116 -6.95 3.36 -14.12
N ALA A 117 -7.19 4.57 -13.61
CA ALA A 117 -7.04 4.89 -12.20
C ALA A 117 -8.05 4.09 -11.33
N PRO A 118 -7.72 3.79 -10.06
CA PRO A 118 -6.47 4.13 -9.38
C PRO A 118 -5.31 3.19 -9.72
N TYR A 119 -4.09 3.74 -9.88
CA TYR A 119 -2.86 2.96 -10.03
C TYR A 119 -1.63 3.67 -9.46
N LEU A 120 -0.54 2.92 -9.32
CA LEU A 120 0.78 3.40 -8.92
C LEU A 120 1.74 3.30 -10.11
N GLU A 121 2.26 4.43 -10.59
CA GLU A 121 3.22 4.46 -11.69
C GLU A 121 4.64 4.39 -11.13
N VAL A 122 5.39 3.34 -11.48
CA VAL A 122 6.76 3.14 -11.01
C VAL A 122 7.68 4.17 -11.64
N THR A 123 8.25 5.04 -10.82
CA THR A 123 9.22 6.07 -11.24
C THR A 123 10.65 5.60 -11.07
N LYS A 124 10.90 4.69 -10.12
CA LYS A 124 12.24 4.13 -9.83
C LYS A 124 12.15 2.77 -9.15
N VAL A 125 13.09 1.88 -9.46
CA VAL A 125 13.28 0.62 -8.74
C VAL A 125 14.38 0.80 -7.69
N ILE A 126 14.10 0.41 -6.45
CA ILE A 126 15.00 0.51 -5.30
C ILE A 126 15.60 -0.87 -5.03
N GLY A 127 16.95 -0.92 -4.99
CA GLY A 127 17.75 -2.08 -4.57
C GLY A 127 17.30 -3.42 -5.15
N ASN A 128 17.75 -3.80 -6.35
CA ASN A 128 17.43 -5.10 -6.99
C ASN A 128 15.98 -5.62 -6.77
N HIS A 129 14.97 -4.74 -6.88
CA HIS A 129 13.54 -5.02 -6.67
C HIS A 129 13.09 -5.24 -5.21
N LEU A 130 13.86 -4.75 -4.23
CA LEU A 130 13.44 -4.73 -2.82
C LEU A 130 12.36 -3.67 -2.56
N GLY A 131 12.24 -2.65 -3.42
CA GLY A 131 11.18 -1.66 -3.38
C GLY A 131 11.08 -0.83 -4.66
N VAL A 132 10.12 0.09 -4.69
CA VAL A 132 9.88 1.02 -5.80
C VAL A 132 9.47 2.40 -5.27
N GLU A 133 9.94 3.46 -5.93
CA GLU A 133 9.28 4.77 -5.85
C GLU A 133 8.16 4.76 -6.90
N VAL A 134 6.98 5.22 -6.48
CA VAL A 134 5.80 5.29 -7.34
C VAL A 134 5.15 6.66 -7.24
N LYS A 135 4.63 7.13 -8.36
CA LYS A 135 3.67 8.23 -8.40
C LYS A 135 2.26 7.68 -8.25
N VAL A 136 1.50 8.23 -7.31
CA VAL A 136 0.10 7.89 -7.13
C VAL A 136 -0.74 8.55 -8.24
N VAL A 137 -1.58 7.76 -8.91
CA VAL A 137 -2.59 8.24 -9.86
C VAL A 137 -3.95 7.72 -9.41
N ALA A 138 -4.71 8.56 -8.72
CA ALA A 138 -5.97 8.16 -8.10
C ALA A 138 -7.21 8.44 -8.96
N LYS A 139 -7.11 9.33 -9.95
CA LYS A 139 -8.22 9.78 -10.80
C LYS A 139 -7.82 9.89 -12.27
#